data_AF-W4QHA5-F1
#
_entry.id   AF-W4QHA5-F1
#
_cell.length_a   1.000
_cell.length_b   1.000
_cell.length_c   1.000
_cell.angle_alpha   90.00
_cell.angle_beta   90.00
_cell.angle_gamma   90.00
#
_symmetry.space_group_name_H-M   'P 1'
#
loop_
_entity.id
_entity.type
_entity.pdbx_description
1 polymer ?
#
loop_
_entity_poly.entity_id
_entity_poly.type
_entity_poly.pdbx_seq_one_letter_code
_entity_poly.pdbx_strand_id
1 'polypeptide(L)'
;MLRVMKRSLIASVDWFLYQFLSTTQKEKMASILTEKQKEKLKKIMNPGKKRTQIRKIERMKYRLYELGFRDRSIEDLKAFAAESGVLRQYAAWELAVWYVNQYSKRGAEQSLYYLEIALEGEKDSSTIRRAKVLQAECYARLGQVEQAANLLRNELKHSKHVDLYLGLASLIHSAEEKVNLLNEMYRAYHVSPILFTTDYDQTMYDRLIGTAKSKDNHQSAKVSVIIPAYNSAETVGTAIEAMVKQTWNNLEILVVDDCSTDHTKEVILQYANQDHRVKYLSTPLMGEHM
;
A
#
# COMPACT_ATOMS: atom_id res chain seq x y z
N MET A 1 17.94 29.89 -24.70
CA MET A 1 17.22 28.94 -25.59
C MET A 1 17.93 27.57 -25.73
N LEU A 2 18.78 27.15 -24.78
CA LEU A 2 19.58 25.90 -24.85
C LEU A 2 19.42 24.96 -23.63
N ARG A 3 18.50 25.27 -22.70
CA ARG A 3 18.23 24.44 -21.51
C ARG A 3 17.00 23.53 -21.63
N VAL A 4 16.21 23.65 -22.71
CA VAL A 4 14.99 22.86 -22.92
C VAL A 4 15.25 21.57 -23.73
N MET A 5 16.36 21.46 -24.46
CA MET A 5 16.67 20.28 -25.28
C MET A 5 17.27 19.08 -24.54
N LYS A 6 17.75 19.23 -23.29
CA LYS A 6 18.33 18.10 -22.53
C LYS A 6 17.31 17.18 -21.86
N ARG A 7 16.02 17.51 -21.87
CA ARG A 7 14.94 16.65 -21.33
C ARG A 7 14.37 15.63 -22.34
N SER A 8 14.75 15.69 -23.62
CA SER A 8 14.12 14.87 -24.66
C SER A 8 14.83 13.53 -24.96
N LEU A 9 15.97 13.23 -24.36
CA LEU A 9 16.75 12.01 -24.66
C LEU A 9 16.64 10.91 -23.59
N ILE A 10 16.18 11.23 -22.38
CA ILE A 10 15.93 10.24 -21.32
C ILE A 10 14.50 9.64 -21.41
N ALA A 11 13.63 10.22 -22.24
CA ALA A 11 12.25 9.74 -22.46
C ALA A 11 12.13 8.47 -23.36
N SER A 12 13.23 7.76 -23.61
CA SER A 12 13.27 6.60 -24.52
C SER A 12 13.31 5.25 -23.81
N VAL A 13 13.41 5.23 -22.48
CA VAL A 13 13.20 4.02 -21.68
C VAL A 13 11.73 3.98 -21.32
N ASP A 14 11.07 2.89 -21.71
CA ASP A 14 9.66 2.62 -21.48
C ASP A 14 9.26 3.01 -20.06
N TRP A 15 8.39 4.01 -19.89
CA TRP A 15 7.84 4.41 -18.59
C TRP A 15 7.25 3.20 -17.84
N PHE A 16 6.74 2.23 -18.61
CA PHE A 16 6.28 0.93 -18.18
C PHE A 16 7.41 0.01 -17.66
N LEU A 17 8.56 -0.12 -18.35
CA LEU A 17 9.74 -0.82 -17.78
C LEU A 17 10.22 -0.13 -16.50
N TYR A 18 10.11 1.21 -16.44
CA TYR A 18 10.44 2.01 -15.25
C TYR A 18 9.54 1.76 -14.04
N GLN A 19 8.30 1.31 -14.26
CA GLN A 19 7.36 0.92 -13.21
C GLN A 19 7.68 -0.46 -12.60
N PHE A 20 8.47 -1.29 -13.31
CA PHE A 20 8.79 -2.66 -12.90
C PHE A 20 10.22 -2.80 -12.35
N LEU A 21 11.11 -1.82 -12.62
CA LEU A 21 12.50 -1.82 -12.16
C LEU A 21 12.68 -1.20 -10.75
N SER A 22 13.52 -1.81 -9.91
CA SER A 22 13.96 -1.24 -8.63
C SER A 22 14.87 -0.02 -8.84
N THR A 23 15.02 0.84 -7.81
CA THR A 23 15.90 2.02 -7.85
C THR A 23 17.35 1.67 -8.19
N THR A 24 17.87 0.57 -7.65
CA THR A 24 19.21 0.04 -7.95
C THR A 24 19.36 -0.52 -9.37
N GLN A 25 18.28 -1.07 -9.95
CA GLN A 25 18.27 -1.51 -11.35
C GLN A 25 18.22 -0.31 -12.30
N LYS A 26 17.50 0.76 -11.93
CA LYS A 26 17.43 2.04 -12.68
C LYS A 26 18.81 2.69 -12.81
N GLU A 27 19.62 2.66 -11.75
CA GLU A 27 20.98 3.23 -11.74
C GLU A 27 21.98 2.39 -12.55
N LYS A 28 21.96 1.06 -12.39
CA LYS A 28 22.86 0.15 -13.12
C LYS A 28 22.58 0.12 -14.63
N MET A 29 21.32 0.16 -15.06
CA MET A 29 20.98 0.17 -16.49
C MET A 29 21.43 1.46 -17.20
N ALA A 30 21.44 2.59 -16.50
CA ALA A 30 21.88 3.87 -17.05
C ALA A 30 23.40 3.95 -17.21
N SER A 31 24.17 3.26 -16.37
CA SER A 31 25.63 3.36 -16.32
C SER A 31 26.41 2.32 -17.14
N ILE A 32 25.77 1.25 -17.63
CA ILE A 32 26.48 0.08 -18.21
C ILE A 32 26.51 0.06 -19.75
N LEU A 33 25.68 0.85 -20.44
CA LEU A 33 25.54 0.74 -21.90
C LEU A 33 25.97 2.01 -22.64
N THR A 34 26.89 1.86 -23.59
CA THR A 34 27.21 2.91 -24.56
C THR A 34 26.07 3.13 -25.56
N GLU A 35 25.92 4.33 -26.11
CA GLU A 35 24.82 4.66 -27.05
C GLU A 35 24.79 3.73 -28.28
N LYS A 36 25.94 3.32 -28.80
CA LYS A 36 26.04 2.33 -29.89
C LYS A 36 25.54 0.93 -29.51
N GLN A 37 25.73 0.51 -28.25
CA GLN A 37 25.21 -0.77 -27.75
C GLN A 37 23.69 -0.71 -27.55
N LYS A 38 23.16 0.43 -27.09
CA LYS A 38 21.70 0.67 -26.99
C LYS A 38 21.03 0.63 -28.36
N GLU A 39 21.66 1.19 -29.40
CA GLU A 39 21.15 1.15 -30.79
C GLU A 39 21.17 -0.25 -31.40
N LYS A 40 22.22 -1.05 -31.15
CA LYS A 40 22.25 -2.45 -31.59
C LYS A 40 21.20 -3.30 -30.88
N LEU A 41 20.98 -3.10 -29.57
CA LEU A 41 19.91 -3.78 -28.82
C LEU A 41 18.52 -3.42 -29.37
N LYS A 42 18.29 -2.15 -29.73
CA LYS A 42 17.05 -1.65 -30.35
C LYS A 42 16.75 -2.26 -31.73
N LYS A 43 17.77 -2.73 -32.47
CA LYS A 43 17.60 -3.40 -33.77
C LYS A 43 17.34 -4.90 -33.65
N ILE A 44 17.78 -5.53 -32.56
CA ILE A 44 17.65 -6.98 -32.33
C ILE A 44 16.32 -7.33 -31.66
N MET A 45 15.87 -6.50 -30.71
CA MET A 45 14.48 -6.52 -30.28
C MET A 45 13.64 -5.77 -31.31
N ASN A 46 12.39 -6.17 -31.56
CA ASN A 46 11.45 -5.38 -32.37
C ASN A 46 10.55 -4.55 -31.43
N PRO A 47 11.06 -3.48 -30.80
CA PRO A 47 10.37 -2.75 -29.74
C PRO A 47 9.05 -2.14 -30.22
N GLY A 48 8.89 -1.89 -31.53
CA GLY A 48 7.65 -1.36 -32.10
C GLY A 48 6.43 -2.27 -31.89
N LYS A 49 6.57 -3.58 -32.13
CA LYS A 49 5.45 -4.54 -32.00
C LYS A 49 5.07 -4.75 -30.54
N LYS A 50 6.06 -4.96 -29.65
CA LYS A 50 5.84 -5.10 -28.20
C LYS A 50 5.23 -3.82 -27.60
N ARG A 51 5.73 -2.64 -27.97
CA ARG A 51 5.20 -1.35 -27.50
C ARG A 51 3.78 -1.09 -27.97
N THR A 52 3.44 -1.51 -29.20
CA THR A 52 2.06 -1.40 -29.70
C THR A 52 1.11 -2.32 -28.94
N GLN A 53 1.54 -3.53 -28.59
CA GLN A 53 0.79 -4.45 -27.74
C GLN A 53 0.58 -3.89 -26.34
N ILE A 54 1.61 -3.32 -25.71
CA ILE A 54 1.52 -2.68 -24.39
C ILE A 54 0.51 -1.52 -24.41
N ARG A 55 0.55 -0.66 -25.43
CA ARG A 55 -0.42 0.44 -25.59
C ARG A 55 -1.88 -0.02 -25.69
N LYS A 56 -2.12 -1.21 -26.28
CA LYS A 56 -3.48 -1.78 -26.30
C LYS A 56 -3.95 -2.08 -24.87
N ILE A 57 -3.09 -2.67 -24.04
CA ILE A 57 -3.38 -2.95 -22.63
C ILE A 57 -3.59 -1.64 -21.85
N GLU A 58 -2.73 -0.64 -22.01
CA GLU A 58 -2.89 0.68 -21.35
C GLU A 58 -4.24 1.32 -21.66
N ARG A 59 -4.68 1.26 -22.93
CA ARG A 59 -6.00 1.75 -23.33
C ARG A 59 -7.13 1.01 -22.61
N MET A 60 -7.00 -0.30 -22.41
CA MET A 60 -8.00 -1.08 -21.67
C MET A 60 -7.99 -0.71 -20.18
N LYS A 61 -6.82 -0.56 -19.56
CA LYS A 61 -6.69 -0.12 -18.17
C LYS A 61 -7.38 1.22 -17.94
N TYR A 62 -7.11 2.20 -18.80
CA TYR A 62 -7.74 3.52 -18.72
C TYR A 62 -9.27 3.41 -18.81
N ARG A 63 -9.79 2.63 -19.77
CA ARG A 63 -11.24 2.41 -19.87
C ARG A 63 -11.84 1.74 -18.64
N LEU A 64 -11.11 0.77 -18.07
CA LEU A 64 -11.57 -0.04 -16.95
C LEU A 64 -11.62 0.73 -15.64
N TYR A 65 -10.54 1.46 -15.32
CA TYR A 65 -10.35 2.08 -14.01
C TYR A 65 -10.72 3.56 -13.97
N GLU A 66 -10.60 4.30 -15.08
CA GLU A 66 -10.84 5.75 -15.11
C GLU A 66 -12.21 6.08 -15.69
N LEU A 67 -12.61 5.40 -16.77
CA LEU A 67 -13.87 5.69 -17.47
C LEU A 67 -15.05 4.80 -17.04
N GLY A 68 -14.80 3.74 -16.25
CA GLY A 68 -15.84 2.82 -15.79
C GLY A 68 -16.45 1.90 -16.88
N PHE A 69 -15.85 1.81 -18.07
CA PHE A 69 -16.32 0.93 -19.16
C PHE A 69 -15.83 -0.51 -18.96
N ARG A 70 -16.46 -1.22 -18.01
CA ARG A 70 -15.99 -2.52 -17.51
C ARG A 70 -16.18 -3.66 -18.50
N ASP A 71 -17.42 -3.93 -18.92
CA ASP A 71 -17.75 -5.17 -19.63
C ASP A 71 -16.95 -5.35 -20.93
N ARG A 72 -16.98 -4.34 -21.80
CA ARG A 72 -16.24 -4.38 -23.08
C ARG A 72 -14.73 -4.46 -22.89
N SER A 73 -14.18 -3.76 -21.90
CA SER A 73 -12.73 -3.78 -21.65
C SER A 73 -12.27 -5.13 -21.10
N ILE A 74 -13.11 -5.79 -20.29
CA ILE A 74 -12.84 -7.14 -19.79
C ILE A 74 -12.94 -8.17 -20.92
N GLU A 75 -13.91 -8.06 -21.82
CA GLU A 75 -14.00 -8.92 -23.01
C GLU A 75 -12.77 -8.76 -23.92
N ASP A 76 -12.37 -7.52 -24.21
CA ASP A 76 -11.17 -7.22 -25.01
C ASP A 76 -9.92 -7.81 -24.34
N LEU A 77 -9.77 -7.67 -23.01
CA LEU A 77 -8.67 -8.27 -22.27
C LEU A 77 -8.70 -9.81 -22.31
N LYS A 78 -9.87 -10.43 -22.22
CA LYS A 78 -10.00 -11.90 -22.35
C LYS A 78 -9.59 -12.37 -23.75
N ALA A 79 -9.98 -11.64 -24.79
CA ALA A 79 -9.57 -11.92 -26.16
C ALA A 79 -8.04 -11.83 -26.30
N PHE A 80 -7.42 -10.79 -25.72
CA PHE A 80 -5.96 -10.66 -25.71
C PHE A 80 -5.25 -11.75 -24.90
N ALA A 81 -5.85 -12.22 -23.80
CA ALA A 81 -5.35 -13.34 -23.02
C ALA A 81 -5.49 -14.71 -23.73
N ALA A 82 -6.28 -14.79 -24.81
CA ALA A 82 -6.36 -15.97 -25.66
C ALA A 82 -5.31 -15.97 -26.80
N GLU A 83 -4.64 -14.83 -27.06
CA GLU A 83 -3.56 -14.74 -28.03
C GLU A 83 -2.26 -15.42 -27.51
N SER A 84 -1.16 -15.24 -28.24
CA SER A 84 0.17 -15.77 -27.88
C SER A 84 1.19 -14.67 -27.59
N GLY A 85 2.24 -15.05 -26.84
CA GLY A 85 3.36 -14.19 -26.52
C GLY A 85 3.03 -13.10 -25.50
N VAL A 86 3.67 -11.94 -25.65
CA VAL A 86 3.71 -10.90 -24.61
C VAL A 86 2.34 -10.26 -24.33
N LEU A 87 1.49 -10.14 -25.35
CA LEU A 87 0.14 -9.56 -25.18
C LEU A 87 -0.73 -10.44 -24.27
N ARG A 88 -0.63 -11.76 -24.41
CA ARG A 88 -1.30 -12.77 -23.58
C ARG A 88 -0.99 -12.56 -22.10
N GLN A 89 0.31 -12.48 -21.78
CA GLN A 89 0.80 -12.36 -20.41
C GLN A 89 0.33 -11.04 -19.75
N TYR A 90 0.45 -9.91 -20.46
CA TYR A 90 0.00 -8.62 -19.91
C TYR A 90 -1.52 -8.53 -19.76
N ALA A 91 -2.28 -9.07 -20.71
CA ALA A 91 -3.73 -9.13 -20.59
C ALA A 91 -4.15 -10.00 -19.40
N ALA A 92 -3.52 -11.16 -19.23
CA ALA A 92 -3.75 -12.04 -18.09
C ALA A 92 -3.39 -11.36 -16.76
N TRP A 93 -2.28 -10.64 -16.69
CA TRP A 93 -1.91 -9.88 -15.49
C TRP A 93 -3.00 -8.86 -15.10
N GLU A 94 -3.48 -8.07 -16.06
CA GLU A 94 -4.52 -7.07 -15.77
C GLU A 94 -5.85 -7.70 -15.41
N LEU A 95 -6.22 -8.83 -16.03
CA LEU A 95 -7.39 -9.61 -15.63
C LEU A 95 -7.26 -10.13 -14.20
N ALA A 96 -6.10 -10.69 -13.83
CA ALA A 96 -5.86 -11.16 -12.47
C ALA A 96 -6.05 -10.05 -11.43
N VAL A 97 -5.43 -8.88 -11.66
CA VAL A 97 -5.57 -7.70 -10.80
C VAL A 97 -7.02 -7.23 -10.74
N TRP A 98 -7.75 -7.23 -11.85
CA TRP A 98 -9.16 -6.85 -11.84
C TRP A 98 -10.03 -7.83 -11.05
N TYR A 99 -9.82 -9.14 -11.26
CA TYR A 99 -10.60 -10.21 -10.64
C TYR A 99 -10.41 -10.29 -9.13
N VAL A 100 -9.18 -10.10 -8.62
CA VAL A 100 -8.94 -10.08 -7.17
C VAL A 100 -9.67 -8.91 -6.49
N ASN A 101 -9.78 -7.76 -7.18
CA ASN A 101 -10.47 -6.56 -6.71
C ASN A 101 -12.00 -6.65 -6.79
N GLN A 102 -12.56 -7.79 -7.21
CA GLN A 102 -14.00 -8.06 -7.09
C GLN A 102 -14.39 -8.58 -5.70
N TYR A 103 -13.41 -8.80 -4.81
CA TYR A 103 -13.61 -9.23 -3.42
C TYR A 103 -14.54 -10.45 -3.25
N SER A 104 -14.56 -11.36 -4.24
CA SER A 104 -15.41 -12.55 -4.25
C SER A 104 -14.58 -13.84 -4.40
N LYS A 105 -15.13 -14.99 -3.96
CA LYS A 105 -14.50 -16.30 -4.15
C LYS A 105 -14.27 -16.62 -5.63
N ARG A 106 -15.30 -16.39 -6.46
CA ARG A 106 -15.19 -16.53 -7.92
C ARG A 106 -14.13 -15.62 -8.52
N GLY A 107 -14.01 -14.38 -8.03
CA GLY A 107 -12.94 -13.47 -8.43
C GLY A 107 -11.56 -14.01 -8.08
N ALA A 108 -11.39 -14.56 -6.88
CA ALA A 108 -10.13 -15.20 -6.48
C ALA A 108 -9.74 -16.39 -7.38
N GLU A 109 -10.69 -17.26 -7.71
CA GLU A 109 -10.45 -18.40 -8.63
C GLU A 109 -10.00 -17.93 -10.03
N GLN A 110 -10.72 -16.95 -10.59
CA GLN A 110 -10.36 -16.38 -11.90
C GLN A 110 -9.01 -15.69 -11.86
N SER A 111 -8.71 -14.97 -10.78
CA SER A 111 -7.40 -14.33 -10.60
C SER A 111 -6.27 -15.35 -10.59
N LEU A 112 -6.41 -16.46 -9.84
CA LEU A 112 -5.40 -17.53 -9.81
C LEU A 112 -5.16 -18.13 -11.20
N TYR A 113 -6.21 -18.38 -11.97
CA TYR A 113 -6.11 -18.86 -13.35
C TYR A 113 -5.29 -17.90 -14.24
N TYR A 114 -5.60 -16.60 -14.21
CA TYR A 114 -4.88 -15.64 -15.03
C TYR A 114 -3.46 -15.34 -14.52
N LEU A 115 -3.20 -15.48 -13.21
CA LEU A 115 -1.83 -15.37 -12.67
C LEU A 115 -0.92 -16.48 -13.19
N GLU A 116 -1.44 -17.70 -13.36
CA GLU A 116 -0.67 -18.79 -13.96
C GLU A 116 -0.20 -18.43 -15.37
N ILE A 117 -1.12 -17.93 -16.20
CA ILE A 117 -0.83 -17.47 -17.58
C ILE A 117 0.14 -16.29 -17.57
N ALA A 118 -0.08 -15.31 -16.68
CA ALA A 118 0.77 -14.12 -16.59
C ALA A 118 2.21 -14.45 -16.19
N LEU A 119 2.42 -15.53 -15.44
CA LEU A 119 3.73 -15.95 -14.96
C LEU A 119 4.44 -16.98 -15.86
N GLU A 120 3.83 -17.44 -16.95
CA GLU A 120 4.43 -18.41 -17.87
C GLU A 120 5.80 -17.92 -18.36
N GLY A 121 6.89 -18.57 -17.93
CA GLY A 121 8.25 -18.21 -18.33
C GLY A 121 8.77 -16.87 -17.77
N GLU A 122 8.07 -16.25 -16.83
CA GLU A 122 8.51 -15.04 -16.14
C GLU A 122 9.73 -15.34 -15.25
N LYS A 123 10.72 -14.42 -15.27
CA LYS A 123 11.97 -14.53 -14.52
C LYS A 123 12.26 -13.31 -13.66
N ASP A 124 11.51 -12.22 -13.85
CA ASP A 124 11.64 -11.02 -13.03
C ASP A 124 11.13 -11.28 -11.61
N SER A 125 12.04 -11.23 -10.65
CA SER A 125 11.73 -11.50 -9.24
C SER A 125 10.72 -10.49 -8.66
N SER A 126 10.66 -9.27 -9.17
CA SER A 126 9.70 -8.26 -8.72
C SER A 126 8.27 -8.61 -9.14
N THR A 127 8.10 -9.06 -10.38
CA THR A 127 6.82 -9.51 -10.91
C THR A 127 6.35 -10.79 -10.23
N ILE A 128 7.26 -11.77 -10.08
CA ILE A 128 6.96 -13.01 -9.35
C ILE A 128 6.52 -12.69 -7.92
N ARG A 129 7.26 -11.84 -7.18
CA ARG A 129 6.90 -11.46 -5.81
C ARG A 129 5.50 -10.84 -5.73
N ARG A 130 5.18 -9.87 -6.59
CA ARG A 130 3.84 -9.25 -6.60
C ARG A 130 2.74 -10.28 -6.90
N ALA A 131 3.01 -11.19 -7.84
CA ALA A 131 2.08 -12.27 -8.12
C ALA A 131 1.87 -13.17 -6.89
N LYS A 132 2.92 -13.48 -6.12
CA LYS A 132 2.81 -14.26 -4.87
C LYS A 132 1.93 -13.58 -3.84
N VAL A 133 2.00 -12.26 -3.71
CA VAL A 133 1.09 -11.48 -2.84
C VAL A 133 -0.36 -11.62 -3.32
N LEU A 134 -0.61 -11.46 -4.62
CA LEU A 134 -1.96 -11.63 -5.19
C LEU A 134 -2.49 -13.07 -5.02
N GLN A 135 -1.63 -14.08 -5.21
CA GLN A 135 -1.97 -15.49 -4.98
C GLN A 135 -2.35 -15.73 -3.53
N ALA A 136 -1.57 -15.21 -2.57
CA ALA A 136 -1.86 -15.33 -1.14
C ALA A 136 -3.21 -14.69 -0.79
N GLU A 137 -3.50 -13.50 -1.32
CA GLU A 137 -4.79 -12.83 -1.12
C GLU A 137 -5.96 -13.67 -1.68
N CYS A 138 -5.78 -14.27 -2.84
CA CYS A 138 -6.78 -15.17 -3.43
C CYS A 138 -7.00 -16.42 -2.57
N TYR A 139 -5.94 -17.09 -2.11
CA TYR A 139 -6.04 -18.24 -1.22
C TYR A 139 -6.74 -17.89 0.10
N ALA A 140 -6.39 -16.75 0.72
CA ALA A 140 -7.06 -16.29 1.93
C ALA A 140 -8.57 -16.10 1.71
N ARG A 141 -8.96 -15.50 0.59
CA ARG A 141 -10.37 -15.27 0.22
C ARG A 141 -11.13 -16.56 -0.07
N LEU A 142 -10.42 -17.62 -0.47
CA LEU A 142 -10.96 -18.97 -0.63
C LEU A 142 -11.01 -19.76 0.69
N GLY A 143 -10.58 -19.17 1.81
CA GLY A 143 -10.51 -19.83 3.12
C GLY A 143 -9.25 -20.65 3.34
N GLN A 144 -8.29 -20.62 2.41
CA GLN A 144 -7.02 -21.35 2.46
C GLN A 144 -5.93 -20.48 3.09
N VAL A 145 -6.18 -19.97 4.31
CA VAL A 145 -5.32 -18.99 4.98
C VAL A 145 -3.92 -19.55 5.26
N GLU A 146 -3.82 -20.81 5.68
CA GLU A 146 -2.53 -21.45 5.97
C GLU A 146 -1.68 -21.60 4.69
N GLN A 147 -2.30 -21.99 3.58
CA GLN A 147 -1.64 -22.09 2.28
C GLN A 147 -1.12 -20.71 1.82
N ALA A 148 -1.93 -19.66 1.99
CA ALA A 148 -1.53 -18.28 1.72
C ALA A 148 -0.31 -17.87 2.56
N ALA A 149 -0.34 -18.14 3.86
CA ALA A 149 0.75 -17.79 4.77
C ALA A 149 2.04 -18.54 4.43
N ASN A 150 1.95 -19.84 4.13
CA ASN A 150 3.09 -20.67 3.77
C ASN A 150 3.72 -20.24 2.43
N LEU A 151 2.90 -19.81 1.46
CA LEU A 151 3.38 -19.23 0.21
C LEU A 151 4.30 -18.02 0.47
N LEU A 152 3.84 -17.06 1.29
CA LEU A 152 4.59 -15.85 1.58
C LEU A 152 5.81 -16.11 2.47
N ARG A 153 5.70 -17.01 3.45
CA ARG A 153 6.85 -17.44 4.28
C ARG A 153 7.95 -18.06 3.44
N ASN A 154 7.59 -18.87 2.45
CA ASN A 154 8.58 -19.46 1.55
C ASN A 154 9.25 -18.40 0.67
N GLU A 155 8.49 -17.45 0.12
CA GLU A 155 9.07 -16.35 -0.66
C GLU A 155 10.03 -15.48 0.18
N LEU A 156 9.69 -15.21 1.44
CA LEU A 156 10.52 -14.46 2.39
C LEU A 156 11.89 -15.11 2.67
N LYS A 157 12.04 -16.43 2.48
CA LYS A 157 13.35 -17.12 2.59
C LYS A 157 14.30 -16.72 1.46
N HIS A 158 13.76 -16.33 0.31
CA HIS A 158 14.53 -15.98 -0.88
C HIS A 158 14.70 -14.47 -1.04
N SER A 159 13.66 -13.69 -0.74
CA SER A 159 13.65 -12.24 -0.90
C SER A 159 12.92 -11.56 0.25
N LYS A 160 13.67 -10.85 1.11
CA LYS A 160 13.06 -9.97 2.12
C LYS A 160 12.46 -8.73 1.46
N HIS A 161 11.15 -8.54 1.60
CA HIS A 161 10.47 -7.39 1.01
C HIS A 161 9.24 -7.00 1.82
N VAL A 162 8.97 -5.70 1.92
CA VAL A 162 7.88 -5.11 2.69
C VAL A 162 6.52 -5.70 2.32
N ASP A 163 6.18 -5.77 1.02
CA ASP A 163 4.91 -6.33 0.56
C ASP A 163 4.64 -7.75 1.08
N LEU A 164 5.69 -8.57 1.24
CA LEU A 164 5.56 -9.94 1.74
C LEU A 164 5.31 -9.96 3.26
N TYR A 165 5.98 -9.08 4.01
CA TYR A 165 5.74 -8.94 5.44
C TYR A 165 4.32 -8.43 5.72
N LEU A 166 3.86 -7.43 4.96
CA LEU A 166 2.50 -6.89 5.06
C LEU A 166 1.45 -7.94 4.66
N GLY A 167 1.68 -8.62 3.55
CA GLY A 167 0.81 -9.71 3.09
C GLY A 167 0.75 -10.86 4.08
N LEU A 168 1.85 -11.20 4.77
CA LEU A 168 1.83 -12.23 5.80
C LEU A 168 1.14 -11.73 7.07
N ALA A 169 1.41 -10.50 7.51
CA ALA A 169 0.80 -9.93 8.72
C ALA A 169 -0.73 -9.87 8.65
N SER A 170 -1.32 -9.73 7.46
CA SER A 170 -2.77 -9.78 7.28
C SER A 170 -3.38 -11.18 7.45
N LEU A 171 -2.56 -12.25 7.32
CA LEU A 171 -2.98 -13.66 7.40
C LEU A 171 -2.76 -14.27 8.78
N ILE A 172 -1.91 -13.66 9.61
CA ILE A 172 -1.63 -14.13 10.96
C ILE A 172 -2.75 -13.72 11.92
N HIS A 173 -3.01 -14.52 12.95
CA HIS A 173 -3.98 -14.17 14.01
C HIS A 173 -3.31 -13.61 15.27
N SER A 174 -2.12 -14.10 15.64
CA SER A 174 -1.38 -13.62 16.81
C SER A 174 -0.96 -12.16 16.65
N ALA A 175 -1.37 -11.31 17.59
CA ALA A 175 -1.00 -9.89 17.61
C ALA A 175 0.52 -9.70 17.73
N GLU A 176 1.18 -10.54 18.53
CA GLU A 176 2.64 -10.48 18.73
C GLU A 176 3.40 -10.82 17.44
N GLU A 177 2.99 -11.90 16.75
CA GLU A 177 3.60 -12.26 15.46
C GLU A 177 3.34 -11.18 14.40
N LYS A 178 2.15 -10.56 14.39
CA LYS A 178 1.89 -9.38 13.53
C LYS A 178 2.84 -8.24 13.81
N VAL A 179 3.02 -7.85 15.07
CA VAL A 179 3.95 -6.78 15.46
C VAL A 179 5.38 -7.10 15.02
N ASN A 180 5.82 -8.35 15.17
CA ASN A 180 7.13 -8.78 14.70
C ASN A 180 7.30 -8.62 13.18
N LEU A 181 6.27 -8.97 12.39
CA LEU A 181 6.27 -8.79 10.93
C LEU A 181 6.24 -7.30 10.53
N LEU A 182 5.41 -6.49 11.19
CA LEU A 182 5.37 -5.04 10.96
C LEU A 182 6.70 -4.36 11.29
N ASN A 183 7.40 -4.84 12.33
CA ASN A 183 8.70 -4.32 12.71
C ASN A 183 9.80 -4.61 11.67
N GLU A 184 9.71 -5.70 10.91
CA GLU A 184 10.61 -5.91 9.76
C GLU A 184 10.42 -4.81 8.70
N MET A 185 9.18 -4.39 8.46
CA MET A 185 8.85 -3.28 7.56
C MET A 185 9.33 -1.93 8.11
N TYR A 186 9.09 -1.63 9.39
CA TYR A 186 9.59 -0.39 9.98
C TYR A 186 11.11 -0.28 9.93
N ARG A 187 11.83 -1.37 10.23
CA ARG A 187 13.30 -1.38 10.10
C ARG A 187 13.76 -1.13 8.66
N ALA A 188 13.07 -1.69 7.67
CA ALA A 188 13.39 -1.47 6.26
C ALA A 188 13.25 0.00 5.84
N TYR A 189 12.37 0.77 6.49
CA TYR A 189 12.19 2.21 6.26
C TYR A 189 12.93 3.10 7.28
N HIS A 190 13.79 2.52 8.13
CA HIS A 190 14.46 3.24 9.21
C HIS A 190 13.50 3.95 10.19
N VAL A 191 12.31 3.38 10.37
CA VAL A 191 11.31 3.79 11.35
C VAL A 191 11.49 2.97 12.62
N SER A 192 11.27 3.59 13.78
CA SER A 192 11.36 2.91 15.07
C SER A 192 10.33 1.77 15.18
N PRO A 193 10.75 0.59 15.68
CA PRO A 193 9.83 -0.51 15.97
C PRO A 193 8.73 -0.14 16.97
N ILE A 194 7.64 -0.91 16.94
CA ILE A 194 6.56 -0.90 17.93
C ILE A 194 6.61 -2.16 18.79
N LEU A 195 6.05 -2.11 19.99
CA LEU A 195 5.93 -3.25 20.91
C LEU A 195 4.66 -3.14 21.76
N PHE A 196 4.29 -4.23 22.41
CA PHE A 196 3.24 -4.22 23.44
C PHE A 196 3.84 -3.99 24.83
N THR A 197 3.20 -3.14 25.61
CA THR A 197 3.47 -3.05 27.05
C THR A 197 2.99 -4.31 27.78
N THR A 198 3.48 -4.49 29.02
CA THR A 198 3.13 -5.61 29.90
C THR A 198 1.92 -5.31 30.80
N ASP A 199 1.18 -4.23 30.54
CA ASP A 199 -0.05 -3.91 31.25
C ASP A 199 -1.21 -4.69 30.61
N TYR A 200 -1.55 -5.84 31.19
CA TYR A 200 -2.57 -6.74 30.62
C TYR A 200 -4.01 -6.32 30.97
N ASP A 201 -4.19 -5.31 31.82
CA ASP A 201 -5.51 -4.78 32.15
C ASP A 201 -6.03 -3.81 31.06
N GLN A 202 -5.15 -3.37 30.18
CA GLN A 202 -5.44 -2.48 29.05
C GLN A 202 -5.77 -3.24 27.75
N THR A 203 -6.48 -2.57 26.84
CA THR A 203 -6.76 -3.13 25.50
C THR A 203 -5.48 -3.30 24.69
N MET A 204 -5.52 -4.15 23.66
CA MET A 204 -4.36 -4.32 22.76
C MET A 204 -3.92 -3.00 22.10
N TYR A 205 -4.85 -2.11 21.78
CA TYR A 205 -4.51 -0.82 21.16
C TYR A 205 -3.79 0.10 22.14
N ASP A 206 -4.25 0.19 23.39
CA ASP A 206 -3.63 1.04 24.42
C ASP A 206 -2.22 0.57 24.78
N ARG A 207 -1.96 -0.73 24.65
CA ARG A 207 -0.67 -1.34 24.92
C ARG A 207 0.35 -1.15 23.80
N LEU A 208 -0.06 -0.69 22.62
CA LEU A 208 0.83 -0.56 21.47
C LEU A 208 1.65 0.73 21.57
N ILE A 209 2.97 0.60 21.76
CA ILE A 209 3.86 1.75 21.91
C ILE A 209 5.01 1.74 20.90
N GLY A 210 5.45 2.93 20.50
CA GLY A 210 6.66 3.11 19.71
C GLY A 210 7.92 3.10 20.59
N THR A 211 9.03 2.63 20.03
CA THR A 211 10.36 2.62 20.71
C THR A 211 11.20 3.87 20.43
N ALA A 212 10.64 4.83 19.68
CA ALA A 212 11.33 6.07 19.35
C ALA A 212 11.63 6.87 20.62
N LYS A 213 12.89 7.25 20.81
CA LYS A 213 13.27 8.22 21.83
C LYS A 213 13.18 9.62 21.23
N SER A 214 12.71 10.59 22.02
CA SER A 214 12.74 11.99 21.63
C SER A 214 14.19 12.38 21.29
N LYS A 215 14.43 12.82 20.06
CA LYS A 215 15.67 13.54 19.73
C LYS A 215 15.44 14.97 20.18
N ASP A 216 15.99 15.29 21.34
CA ASP A 216 15.98 16.64 21.88
C ASP A 216 16.60 17.58 20.84
N ASN A 217 15.77 18.45 20.25
CA ASN A 217 16.16 19.51 19.33
C ASN A 217 14.94 20.42 19.13
N HIS A 218 14.97 21.59 19.79
CA HIS A 218 14.16 22.78 19.51
C HIS A 218 12.87 22.53 18.71
N GLN A 219 11.85 22.00 19.38
CA GLN A 219 10.51 21.78 18.82
C GLN A 219 9.78 23.12 18.62
N SER A 220 10.29 23.93 17.69
CA SER A 220 9.84 25.30 17.44
C SER A 220 8.53 25.37 16.66
N ALA A 221 8.24 24.36 15.83
CA ALA A 221 6.99 24.29 15.09
C ALA A 221 5.84 23.81 16.00
N LYS A 222 4.80 24.63 16.15
CA LYS A 222 3.56 24.18 16.77
C LYS A 222 2.81 23.28 15.78
N VAL A 223 2.44 22.08 16.21
CA VAL A 223 1.62 21.15 15.42
C VAL A 223 0.24 21.07 16.04
N SER A 224 -0.80 21.34 15.26
CA SER A 224 -2.20 21.17 15.69
C SER A 224 -2.73 19.85 15.15
N VAL A 225 -3.20 18.99 16.05
CA VAL A 225 -3.84 17.71 15.74
C VAL A 225 -5.34 17.86 15.93
N ILE A 226 -6.11 17.49 14.91
CA ILE A 226 -7.58 17.52 14.95
C ILE A 226 -8.09 16.09 15.06
N ILE A 227 -8.85 15.81 16.10
CA ILE A 227 -9.47 14.51 16.36
C ILE A 227 -10.98 14.68 16.23
N PRO A 228 -11.60 14.34 15.08
CA PRO A 228 -13.04 14.29 14.97
C PRO A 228 -13.60 13.13 15.81
N ALA A 229 -14.69 13.38 16.53
CA ALA A 229 -15.34 12.39 17.38
C ALA A 229 -16.86 12.46 17.20
N TYR A 230 -17.50 11.30 17.11
CA TYR A 230 -18.95 11.13 17.17
C TYR A 230 -19.26 9.78 17.79
N ASN A 231 -19.98 9.75 18.91
CA ASN A 231 -20.30 8.54 19.65
C ASN A 231 -19.09 7.59 19.82
N SER A 232 -17.98 8.16 20.27
CA SER A 232 -16.66 7.55 20.30
C SER A 232 -16.15 7.34 21.73
N ALA A 233 -17.02 7.29 22.75
CA ALA A 233 -16.62 7.23 24.17
C ALA A 233 -15.62 6.10 24.46
N GLU A 234 -15.77 4.95 23.78
CA GLU A 234 -14.91 3.78 23.96
C GLU A 234 -13.50 3.91 23.37
N THR A 235 -13.28 4.82 22.41
CA THR A 235 -12.02 4.88 21.63
C THR A 235 -11.34 6.25 21.64
N VAL A 236 -12.08 7.32 21.90
CA VAL A 236 -11.56 8.69 21.89
C VAL A 236 -10.46 8.88 22.96
N GLY A 237 -10.59 8.20 24.10
CA GLY A 237 -9.59 8.22 25.16
C GLY A 237 -8.23 7.71 24.70
N THR A 238 -8.19 6.55 24.03
CA THR A 238 -6.97 5.97 23.45
C THR A 238 -6.29 6.94 22.48
N ALA A 239 -7.07 7.60 21.61
CA ALA A 239 -6.54 8.55 20.63
C ALA A 239 -5.94 9.80 21.30
N ILE A 240 -6.63 10.39 22.29
CA ILE A 240 -6.13 11.55 23.04
C ILE A 240 -4.88 11.18 23.82
N GLU A 241 -4.91 10.06 24.54
CA GLU A 241 -3.78 9.58 25.35
C GLU A 241 -2.54 9.31 24.49
N ALA A 242 -2.72 8.74 23.29
CA ALA A 242 -1.64 8.56 22.33
C ALA A 242 -1.03 9.89 21.89
N MET A 243 -1.83 10.96 21.74
CA MET A 243 -1.33 12.29 21.39
C MET A 243 -0.63 12.98 22.57
N VAL A 244 -1.19 12.85 23.77
CA VAL A 244 -0.61 13.40 25.02
C VAL A 244 0.78 12.80 25.28
N LYS A 245 0.95 11.49 25.04
CA LYS A 245 2.21 10.74 25.23
C LYS A 245 3.22 10.86 24.08
N GLN A 246 2.95 11.68 23.05
CA GLN A 246 3.90 11.86 21.96
C GLN A 246 5.23 12.44 22.45
N THR A 247 6.33 12.03 21.78
CA THR A 247 7.65 12.63 22.02
C THR A 247 7.75 14.08 21.54
N TRP A 248 6.86 14.49 20.63
CA TRP A 248 6.66 15.88 20.24
C TRP A 248 5.67 16.55 21.21
N ASN A 249 6.14 17.55 21.95
CA ASN A 249 5.37 18.18 23.04
C ASN A 249 4.72 19.49 22.64
N ASN A 250 5.25 20.21 21.63
CA ASN A 250 4.68 21.46 21.11
C ASN A 250 3.45 21.16 20.22
N LEU A 251 2.43 20.59 20.87
CA LEU A 251 1.16 20.16 20.30
C LEU A 251 0.02 21.03 20.79
N GLU A 252 -0.96 21.20 19.92
CA GLU A 252 -2.33 21.57 20.25
C GLU A 252 -3.24 20.44 19.78
N ILE A 253 -4.08 19.92 20.65
CA ILE A 253 -4.93 18.76 20.38
C ILE A 253 -6.37 19.27 20.43
N LEU A 254 -7.00 19.39 19.27
CA LEU A 254 -8.38 19.84 19.12
C LEU A 254 -9.27 18.61 18.91
N VAL A 255 -10.09 18.28 19.90
CA VAL A 255 -11.07 17.21 19.77
C VAL A 255 -12.40 17.82 19.42
N VAL A 256 -12.90 17.51 18.21
CA VAL A 256 -14.10 18.10 17.62
C VAL A 256 -15.23 17.08 17.69
N ASP A 257 -16.16 17.31 18.61
CA ASP A 257 -17.31 16.46 18.88
C ASP A 257 -18.52 16.89 18.03
N ASP A 258 -18.93 16.00 17.12
CA ASP A 258 -20.04 16.18 16.18
C ASP A 258 -21.40 15.84 16.83
N CYS A 259 -21.72 16.51 17.94
CA CYS A 259 -22.95 16.31 18.71
C CYS A 259 -23.16 14.87 19.21
N SER A 260 -22.13 14.26 19.81
CA SER A 260 -22.27 12.92 20.41
C SER A 260 -23.39 12.88 21.46
N THR A 261 -24.11 11.75 21.46
CA THR A 261 -25.21 11.46 22.39
C THR A 261 -24.81 10.49 23.51
N ASP A 262 -23.62 9.93 23.42
CA ASP A 262 -23.03 9.03 24.42
C ASP A 262 -22.07 9.79 25.37
N HIS A 263 -21.23 9.05 26.08
CA HIS A 263 -20.27 9.60 27.05
C HIS A 263 -18.99 10.21 26.42
N THR A 264 -18.97 10.47 25.12
CA THR A 264 -17.78 10.99 24.41
C THR A 264 -17.31 12.29 25.01
N LYS A 265 -18.23 13.23 25.24
CA LYS A 265 -17.93 14.55 25.80
C LYS A 265 -17.28 14.43 27.17
N GLU A 266 -17.80 13.58 28.05
CA GLU A 266 -17.29 13.38 29.40
C GLU A 266 -15.85 12.87 29.36
N VAL A 267 -15.57 11.87 28.50
CA VAL A 267 -14.21 11.34 28.34
C VAL A 267 -13.26 12.43 27.85
N ILE A 268 -13.65 13.24 26.84
CA ILE A 268 -12.79 14.30 26.33
C ILE A 268 -12.51 15.36 27.40
N LEU A 269 -13.54 15.77 28.16
CA LEU A 269 -13.40 16.77 29.21
C LEU A 269 -12.49 16.30 30.34
N GLN A 270 -12.46 15.00 30.65
CA GLN A 270 -11.49 14.45 31.62
C GLN A 270 -10.05 14.71 31.18
N TYR A 271 -9.71 14.48 29.91
CA TYR A 271 -8.38 14.78 29.38
C TYR A 271 -8.10 16.28 29.28
N ALA A 272 -9.07 17.08 28.83
CA ALA A 272 -8.91 18.54 28.74
C ALA A 272 -8.65 19.20 30.12
N ASN A 273 -9.20 18.63 31.19
CA ASN A 273 -8.93 19.09 32.56
C ASN A 273 -7.54 18.69 33.07
N GLN A 274 -6.93 17.65 32.49
CA GLN A 274 -5.61 17.13 32.91
C GLN A 274 -4.46 17.70 32.07
N ASP A 275 -4.69 17.98 30.79
CA ASP A 275 -3.69 18.50 29.86
C ASP A 275 -4.22 19.70 29.07
N HIS A 276 -3.65 20.87 29.35
CA HIS A 276 -4.01 22.15 28.72
C HIS A 276 -3.84 22.19 27.19
N ARG A 277 -3.09 21.24 26.61
CA ARG A 277 -2.94 21.11 25.15
C ARG A 277 -4.21 20.56 24.51
N VAL A 278 -5.03 19.83 25.26
CA VAL A 278 -6.29 19.22 24.80
C VAL A 278 -7.43 20.23 24.93
N LYS A 279 -8.12 20.48 23.83
CA LYS A 279 -9.25 21.41 23.75
C LYS A 279 -10.46 20.68 23.16
N TYR A 280 -11.56 20.70 23.90
CA TYR A 280 -12.85 20.25 23.42
C TYR A 280 -13.52 21.34 22.58
N LEU A 281 -13.96 20.98 21.38
CA LEU A 281 -14.79 21.78 20.51
C LEU A 281 -16.03 20.94 20.17
N SER A 282 -17.19 21.58 20.08
CA SER A 282 -18.42 20.91 19.66
C SER A 282 -19.06 21.67 18.52
N THR A 283 -19.59 20.95 17.54
CA THR A 283 -20.40 21.55 16.48
C THR A 283 -21.80 21.86 17.01
N PRO A 284 -22.47 22.91 16.51
CA PRO A 284 -23.89 23.10 16.80
C PRO A 284 -24.71 21.97 16.18
N LEU A 285 -25.82 21.61 16.83
CA LEU A 285 -26.81 20.71 16.24
C LEU A 285 -27.32 21.32 14.92
N MET A 286 -27.38 20.51 13.86
CA MET A 286 -28.00 20.89 12.58
C MET A 286 -29.47 21.27 12.83
N GLY A 287 -29.75 22.57 13.00
CA GLY A 287 -31.08 23.10 13.31
C GLY A 287 -31.11 24.37 14.18
N GLU A 288 -30.01 24.74 14.84
CA GLU A 288 -29.96 25.94 15.71
C GLU A 288 -29.58 27.25 14.99
N HIS A 289 -29.50 27.21 13.66
CA HIS A 289 -29.42 28.41 12.81
C HIS A 289 -30.70 28.54 11.96
N MET A 290 -31.82 28.80 12.64
CA MET A 290 -33.03 29.38 12.04
C MET A 290 -33.45 30.60 12.84
#